data_AF-A0A0A7CNU4-F1
#
_entry.id   AF-A0A0A7CNU4-F1
#
_cell.length_a   1.000
_cell.length_b   1.000
_cell.length_c   1.000
_cell.angle_alpha   90.00
_cell.angle_beta   90.00
_cell.angle_gamma   90.00
#
_symmetry.space_group_name_H-M   'P 1'
#
loop_
_entity.id
_entity.type
_entity.pdbx_description
1 polymer ?
#
loop_
_entity_poly.entity_id
_entity_poly.type
_entity_poly.pdbx_seq_one_letter_code
_entity_poly.pdbx_strand_id
1 'polypeptide(L)'
;MRFSLAHYALGAWIAQLALALDRSFYGLNYDTRTSAAGGCKDEAVIRTDMRVLSTVTRNVRLHAMGGGCAERVLNVAAENNMRVWLGLWGNVQPASDHFEADFNEFRRLVTAKK
;
A
#
# COMPACT_ATOMS: atom_id res chain seq x y z
N MET A 1 -0.63 32.56 44.57
CA MET A 1 -0.79 32.23 43.14
C MET A 1 -1.32 30.80 43.02
N ARG A 2 -2.60 30.63 42.68
CA ARG A 2 -3.20 29.33 42.38
C ARG A 2 -3.03 29.09 40.88
N PHE A 3 -2.17 28.16 40.49
CA PHE A 3 -2.12 27.71 39.10
C PHE A 3 -3.42 26.97 38.81
N SER A 4 -4.16 27.47 37.81
CA SER A 4 -5.46 26.96 37.41
C SER A 4 -5.30 25.57 36.77
N LEU A 5 -5.90 24.55 37.39
CA LEU A 5 -6.02 23.17 36.89
C LEU A 5 -6.62 23.07 35.47
N ALA A 6 -7.31 24.11 34.99
CA ALA A 6 -7.96 24.12 33.69
C ALA A 6 -6.98 24.10 32.50
N HIS A 7 -5.75 24.60 32.66
CA HIS A 7 -4.76 24.63 31.57
C HIS A 7 -4.15 23.27 31.26
N TYR A 8 -4.05 22.38 32.26
CA TYR A 8 -3.55 21.02 32.07
C TYR A 8 -4.56 20.13 31.35
N ALA A 9 -5.86 20.35 31.58
CA ALA A 9 -6.90 19.61 30.91
C ALA A 9 -6.87 19.87 29.39
N LEU A 10 -6.92 21.12 28.93
CA LEU A 10 -6.94 21.44 27.49
C LEU A 10 -5.71 20.91 26.73
N GLY A 11 -4.52 20.95 27.32
CA GLY A 11 -3.30 20.39 26.70
C GLY A 11 -3.34 18.87 26.51
N ALA A 12 -3.93 18.14 27.47
CA ALA A 12 -4.04 16.68 27.39
C ALA A 12 -5.00 16.21 26.27
N TRP A 13 -6.12 16.92 26.06
CA TRP A 13 -7.09 16.57 25.01
C TRP A 13 -6.54 16.84 23.59
N ILE A 14 -5.79 17.92 23.41
CA ILE A 14 -5.17 18.24 22.11
C ILE A 14 -4.05 17.24 21.78
N ALA A 15 -3.26 16.82 22.78
CA ALA A 15 -2.23 15.80 22.60
C ALA A 15 -2.79 14.42 22.23
N GLN A 16 -3.97 14.05 22.76
CA GLN A 16 -4.64 12.79 22.41
C GLN A 16 -5.13 12.76 20.96
N LEU A 17 -5.54 13.90 20.39
CA LEU A 17 -5.93 14.01 18.98
C LEU A 17 -4.73 13.88 18.03
N ALA A 18 -3.57 14.43 18.40
CA ALA A 18 -2.33 14.27 17.62
C ALA A 18 -1.85 12.80 17.58
N LEU A 19 -1.89 12.11 18.72
CA LEU A 19 -1.54 10.68 18.80
C LEU A 19 -2.51 9.76 18.04
N ALA A 20 -3.75 10.20 17.79
CA ALA A 20 -4.70 9.47 16.96
C ALA A 20 -4.38 9.59 15.46
N LEU A 21 -3.72 10.69 15.04
CA LEU A 21 -3.34 10.94 13.64
C LEU A 21 -1.99 10.31 13.28
N ASP A 22 -1.10 10.11 14.26
CA ASP A 22 0.20 9.42 14.10
C ASP A 22 0.10 7.89 14.10
N ARG A 23 -1.09 7.32 13.90
CA ARG A 23 -1.25 5.86 13.85
C ARG A 23 -0.64 5.29 12.57
N SER A 24 0.40 4.48 12.74
CA SER A 24 0.90 3.64 11.67
C SER A 24 -0.12 2.56 11.31
N PHE A 25 -0.31 2.36 10.01
CA PHE A 25 -1.13 1.28 9.49
C PHE A 25 -0.31 0.00 9.42
N TYR A 26 -0.90 -1.12 9.84
CA TYR A 26 -0.29 -2.43 9.62
C TYR A 26 -0.03 -2.67 8.12
N GLY A 27 -0.97 -2.31 7.25
CA GLY A 27 -0.78 -2.27 5.81
C GLY A 27 -1.89 -1.48 5.11
N LEU A 28 -1.64 -1.06 3.88
CA LEU A 28 -2.60 -0.32 3.04
C LEU A 28 -2.82 -1.02 1.70
N ASN A 29 -4.05 -0.99 1.19
CA ASN A 29 -4.30 -1.42 -0.19
C ASN A 29 -3.70 -0.38 -1.14
N TYR A 30 -2.93 -0.84 -2.12
CA TYR A 30 -2.30 0.01 -3.13
C TYR A 30 -2.90 -0.27 -4.50
N ASP A 31 -3.51 0.75 -5.10
CA ASP A 31 -4.04 0.68 -6.46
C ASP A 31 -2.92 1.01 -7.45
N THR A 32 -2.60 0.05 -8.33
CA THR A 32 -1.55 0.21 -9.35
C THR A 32 -2.03 1.00 -10.57
N ARG A 33 -3.33 1.28 -10.66
CA ARG A 33 -3.94 1.89 -11.85
C ARG A 33 -3.71 3.38 -11.92
N THR A 34 -3.66 3.90 -13.14
CA THR A 34 -3.65 5.35 -13.42
C THR A 34 -5.07 5.90 -13.52
N SER A 35 -6.06 5.05 -13.77
CA SER A 35 -7.48 5.42 -13.87
C SER A 35 -8.40 4.27 -13.48
N ALA A 36 -9.70 4.55 -13.34
CA ALA A 36 -10.71 3.51 -13.10
C ALA A 36 -10.74 2.43 -14.20
N ALA A 37 -10.42 2.81 -15.45
CA ALA A 37 -10.38 1.93 -16.61
C ALA A 37 -9.10 1.07 -16.70
N GLY A 38 -8.17 1.19 -15.75
CA GLY A 38 -6.93 0.41 -15.71
C GLY A 38 -5.68 1.24 -15.98
N GLY A 39 -4.68 0.58 -16.57
CA GLY A 39 -3.34 1.11 -16.77
C GLY A 39 -2.40 0.76 -15.63
N CYS A 40 -1.10 0.93 -15.86
CA CYS A 40 -0.07 0.71 -14.86
C CYS A 40 0.66 2.02 -14.63
N LYS A 41 0.74 2.47 -13.38
CA LYS A 41 1.64 3.58 -13.02
C LYS A 41 3.07 3.26 -13.49
N ASP A 42 3.80 4.30 -13.89
CA ASP A 42 5.23 4.18 -14.16
C ASP A 42 6.01 4.12 -12.83
N GLU A 43 7.28 3.72 -12.89
CA GLU A 43 8.09 3.58 -11.68
C GLU A 43 8.30 4.90 -10.94
N ALA A 44 8.31 6.03 -11.64
CA ALA A 44 8.48 7.35 -11.04
C ALA A 44 7.27 7.73 -10.15
N VAL A 45 6.05 7.49 -10.62
CA VAL A 45 4.84 7.69 -9.82
C VAL A 45 4.80 6.70 -8.66
N ILE A 46 5.06 5.41 -8.90
CA ILE A 46 5.09 4.39 -7.83
C ILE A 46 6.11 4.78 -6.75
N ARG A 47 7.28 5.31 -7.14
CA ARG A 47 8.33 5.73 -6.19
C ARG A 47 7.90 6.92 -5.36
N THR A 48 7.17 7.84 -5.95
CA THR A 48 6.58 8.97 -5.22
C THR A 48 5.53 8.47 -4.21
N ASP A 49 4.66 7.55 -4.65
CA ASP A 49 3.65 6.94 -3.78
C ASP A 49 4.30 6.18 -2.61
N MET A 50 5.28 5.31 -2.87
CA MET A 50 5.93 4.50 -1.83
C MET A 50 6.69 5.37 -0.83
N ARG A 51 7.32 6.47 -1.27
CA ARG A 51 7.94 7.44 -0.35
C ARG A 51 6.92 8.01 0.62
N VAL A 52 5.76 8.44 0.13
CA VAL A 52 4.67 8.97 0.98
C VAL A 52 4.10 7.88 1.88
N LEU A 53 3.78 6.71 1.34
CA LEU A 53 3.19 5.60 2.11
C LEU A 53 4.14 5.09 3.19
N SER A 54 5.46 5.12 2.96
CA SER A 54 6.47 4.66 3.91
C SER A 54 6.49 5.44 5.23
N THR A 55 5.89 6.64 5.26
CA THR A 55 5.79 7.45 6.49
C THR A 55 4.73 6.93 7.45
N VAL A 56 3.75 6.16 6.94
CA VAL A 56 2.60 5.65 7.73
C VAL A 56 2.46 4.14 7.70
N THR A 57 3.13 3.42 6.80
CA THR A 57 3.11 1.95 6.78
C THR A 57 4.39 1.35 6.20
N ARG A 58 4.65 0.08 6.54
CA ARG A 58 5.72 -0.73 5.93
C ARG A 58 5.19 -1.82 5.02
N ASN A 59 3.87 -1.98 4.91
CA ASN A 59 3.26 -3.02 4.10
C ASN A 59 2.21 -2.43 3.17
N VAL A 60 2.22 -2.84 1.91
CA VAL A 60 1.14 -2.56 0.96
C VAL A 60 0.58 -3.85 0.41
N ARG A 61 -0.69 -3.85 0.01
CA ARG A 61 -1.35 -4.99 -0.63
C ARG A 61 -1.78 -4.63 -2.05
N LEU A 62 -1.43 -5.49 -3.00
CA LEU A 62 -1.99 -5.45 -4.35
C LEU A 62 -3.22 -6.35 -4.42
N HIS A 63 -4.25 -5.91 -5.14
CA HIS A 63 -5.45 -6.73 -5.36
C HIS A 63 -5.26 -7.80 -6.43
N ALA A 64 -4.43 -7.50 -7.43
CA ALA A 64 -4.16 -8.34 -8.59
C ALA A 64 -2.71 -8.15 -9.04
N MET A 65 -2.19 -9.08 -9.85
CA MET A 65 -0.82 -9.03 -10.38
C MET A 65 -0.74 -8.76 -11.89
N GLY A 66 -1.87 -8.81 -12.61
CA GLY A 66 -1.92 -8.61 -14.05
C GLY A 66 -1.27 -7.32 -14.57
N GLY A 67 -0.81 -7.37 -15.84
CA GLY A 67 -0.32 -6.20 -16.58
C GLY A 67 1.10 -5.73 -16.26
N GLY A 68 1.93 -6.56 -15.61
CA GLY A 68 3.33 -6.25 -15.31
C GLY A 68 3.54 -5.22 -14.20
N CYS A 69 2.47 -4.81 -13.51
CA CYS A 69 2.54 -3.82 -12.44
C CYS A 69 3.18 -4.35 -11.16
N ALA A 70 2.95 -5.62 -10.85
CA ALA A 70 3.47 -6.23 -9.64
C ALA A 70 5.00 -6.16 -9.57
N GLU A 71 5.69 -6.42 -10.68
CA GLU A 71 7.16 -6.34 -10.74
C GLU A 71 7.68 -4.92 -10.46
N ARG A 72 7.08 -3.90 -11.08
CA ARG A 72 7.46 -2.49 -10.85
C ARG A 72 7.26 -2.09 -9.40
N VAL A 73 6.13 -2.49 -8.80
CA VAL A 73 5.85 -2.23 -7.39
C VAL A 73 6.85 -2.94 -6.49
N LEU A 74 7.18 -4.21 -6.75
CA LEU A 74 8.18 -4.95 -5.98
C LEU A 74 9.55 -4.27 -6.03
N ASN A 75 9.99 -3.84 -7.22
CA ASN A 75 11.26 -3.14 -7.39
C ASN A 75 11.32 -1.86 -6.56
N VAL A 76 10.29 -1.02 -6.67
CA VAL A 76 10.26 0.28 -5.99
C VAL A 76 10.03 0.13 -4.47
N ALA A 77 9.22 -0.85 -4.05
CA ALA A 77 9.00 -1.12 -2.63
C ALA A 77 10.29 -1.56 -1.93
N ALA A 78 11.13 -2.35 -2.61
CA ALA A 78 12.43 -2.77 -2.09
C ALA A 78 13.35 -1.58 -1.78
N GLU A 79 13.36 -0.54 -2.63
CA GLU A 79 14.14 0.69 -2.42
C GLU A 79 13.70 1.47 -1.18
N ASN A 80 12.45 1.30 -0.73
CA ASN A 80 11.86 1.99 0.41
C ASN A 80 11.74 1.10 1.66
N ASN A 81 12.33 -0.11 1.64
CA ASN A 81 12.21 -1.12 2.69
C ASN A 81 10.73 -1.41 3.07
N MET A 82 9.88 -1.49 2.04
CA MET A 82 8.46 -1.84 2.17
C MET A 82 8.21 -3.27 1.71
N ARG A 83 7.27 -3.96 2.36
CA ARG A 83 6.81 -5.28 1.99
C ARG A 83 5.53 -5.18 1.15
N VAL A 84 5.38 -6.10 0.21
CA VAL A 84 4.21 -6.15 -0.68
C VAL A 84 3.50 -7.48 -0.47
N TRP A 85 2.21 -7.44 -0.15
CA TRP A 85 1.33 -8.61 -0.20
C TRP A 85 0.70 -8.71 -1.58
N LEU A 86 0.99 -9.80 -2.27
CA LEU A 86 0.51 -10.05 -3.62
C LEU A 86 -0.84 -10.76 -3.55
N GLY A 87 -1.90 -10.07 -3.98
CA GLY A 87 -3.21 -10.66 -4.18
C GLY A 87 -3.32 -11.36 -5.53
N LEU A 88 -4.06 -12.47 -5.54
CA LEU A 88 -4.55 -13.12 -6.75
C LEU A 88 -6.01 -12.70 -6.92
N TRP A 89 -6.34 -12.08 -8.04
CA TRP A 89 -7.72 -11.71 -8.35
C TRP A 89 -8.46 -12.87 -8.99
N GLY A 90 -9.58 -13.26 -8.39
CA GLY A 90 -10.50 -14.25 -8.95
C GLY A 90 -11.93 -13.72 -8.99
N ASN A 91 -12.73 -14.21 -9.93
CA ASN A 91 -14.15 -13.88 -10.03
C ASN A 91 -15.01 -15.15 -10.12
N VAL A 92 -16.18 -15.12 -9.50
CA VAL A 92 -17.17 -16.20 -9.60
C VAL A 92 -17.74 -16.33 -11.00
N GLN A 93 -17.75 -15.23 -11.77
CA GLN A 93 -18.18 -15.24 -13.17
C GLN A 93 -16.99 -15.57 -14.10
N PRO A 94 -16.99 -16.74 -14.77
CA PRO A 94 -15.81 -17.25 -15.49
C PRO A 94 -15.29 -16.32 -16.59
N ALA A 95 -16.18 -15.60 -17.28
CA ALA A 95 -15.80 -14.66 -18.34
C ALA A 95 -14.97 -13.45 -17.87
N SER A 96 -14.94 -13.21 -16.57
CA SER A 96 -14.23 -12.10 -15.91
C SER A 96 -13.24 -12.59 -14.86
N ASP A 97 -12.99 -13.90 -14.81
CA ASP A 97 -12.03 -14.48 -13.89
C ASP A 97 -10.60 -14.22 -14.39
N HIS A 98 -9.74 -13.79 -13.46
CA HIS A 98 -8.34 -13.51 -13.74
C HIS A 98 -7.39 -14.39 -12.92
N PHE A 99 -7.92 -15.39 -12.19
CA PHE A 99 -7.11 -16.19 -11.27
C PHE A 99 -5.91 -16.82 -11.97
N GLU A 100 -6.13 -17.52 -13.09
CA GLU A 100 -5.05 -18.17 -13.83
C GLU A 100 -4.02 -17.17 -14.37
N ALA A 101 -4.47 -16.01 -14.84
CA ALA A 101 -3.57 -14.97 -15.33
C ALA A 101 -2.67 -14.43 -14.20
N ASP A 102 -3.25 -14.12 -13.05
CA ASP A 102 -2.52 -13.65 -11.88
C ASP A 102 -1.61 -14.74 -11.29
N PHE A 103 -2.05 -16.00 -11.29
CA PHE A 103 -1.25 -17.13 -10.82
C PHE A 103 -0.06 -17.41 -11.75
N ASN A 104 -0.22 -17.25 -13.06
CA ASN A 104 0.88 -17.31 -14.02
C ASN A 104 1.92 -16.23 -13.76
N GLU A 105 1.48 -15.00 -13.49
CA GLU A 105 2.39 -13.90 -13.15
C GLU A 105 3.12 -14.15 -11.83
N PHE A 106 2.43 -14.68 -10.82
CA PHE A 106 3.07 -15.11 -9.57
C PHE A 106 4.17 -16.14 -9.83
N ARG A 107 3.87 -17.18 -10.62
CA ARG A 107 4.85 -18.20 -11.01
C ARG A 107 6.04 -17.57 -11.73
N ARG A 108 5.81 -16.62 -12.64
CA ARG A 108 6.88 -15.88 -13.32
C ARG A 108 7.75 -15.13 -12.33
N LEU A 109 7.16 -14.37 -11.40
CA LEU A 109 7.90 -13.58 -10.40
C LEU A 109 8.73 -14.45 -9.45
N VAL A 110 8.22 -15.61 -9.06
CA VAL A 110 8.94 -16.54 -8.15
C VAL A 110 10.06 -17.29 -8.87
N THR A 111 9.88 -17.60 -10.15
CA THR A 111 10.88 -18.35 -10.95
C THR A 111 11.93 -17.46 -11.59
N ALA A 112 11.59 -16.20 -11.87
CA ALA A 112 12.52 -15.16 -12.24
C ALA A 112 13.39 -14.81 -11.02
N LYS A 113 14.38 -15.67 -10.73
CA LYS A 113 15.41 -15.40 -9.73
C LYS A 113 16.05 -14.05 -10.06
N LYS A 114 16.01 -13.11 -9.12
CA LYS A 114 16.93 -11.97 -9.06
C LYS A 114 18.12 -12.34 -8.20
#